data_AF-A0A6I5A0G0-F1
#
_entry.id   AF-A0A6I5A0G0-F1
#
_cell.length_a   1.000
_cell.length_b   1.000
_cell.length_c   1.000
_cell.angle_alpha   90.00
_cell.angle_beta   90.00
_cell.angle_gamma   90.00
#
_symmetry.space_group_name_H-M   'P 1'
#
loop_
_entity.id
_entity.type
_entity.pdbx_description
1 polymer ?
#
loop_
_entity_poly.entity_id
_entity_poly.type
_entity_poly.pdbx_seq_one_letter_code
_entity_poly.pdbx_strand_id
1 'polypeptide(L)'
;MSRATKLGAELRRELGLHGQVDAQAVTDHLGLVVKRSRFLVFEEMRLENFIAVADRFEPEWSRWVVAHAVGHGFLHVGNQFWLQRHTDLDHGFEREAEDFAFGLLVDPREAAAEGCLYSWEVAEHFGVPDEMVLAYTPFAFKG
;
A
#
# COMPACT_ATOMS: atom_id res chain seq x y z
N MET A 1 14.82 -0.10 -5.27
CA MET A 1 13.36 -0.01 -5.44
C MET A 1 12.94 -0.86 -6.63
N SER A 2 11.95 -1.73 -6.44
CA SER A 2 11.39 -2.58 -7.50
C SER A 2 10.59 -1.75 -8.50
N ARG A 3 10.10 -2.38 -9.58
CA ARG A 3 9.20 -1.73 -10.54
C ARG A 3 7.90 -1.29 -9.87
N ALA A 4 7.32 -2.14 -9.02
CA ALA A 4 6.08 -1.85 -8.32
C ALA A 4 6.22 -0.64 -7.38
N THR A 5 7.32 -0.54 -6.62
CA THR A 5 7.60 0.65 -5.79
C THR A 5 7.68 1.93 -6.62
N LYS A 6 8.29 1.88 -7.81
CA LYS A 6 8.37 3.06 -8.69
C LYS A 6 6.99 3.51 -9.18
N LEU A 7 6.12 2.56 -9.52
CA LEU A 7 4.75 2.85 -9.95
C LEU A 7 3.91 3.47 -8.82
N GLY A 8 4.01 2.93 -7.60
CA GLY A 8 3.37 3.55 -6.43
C GLY A 8 3.84 4.99 -6.22
N ALA A 9 5.16 5.21 -6.29
CA ALA A 9 5.76 6.54 -6.13
C ALA A 9 5.43 7.50 -7.29
N GLU A 10 5.23 6.99 -8.51
CA GLU A 10 4.74 7.77 -9.65
C GLU A 10 3.31 8.26 -9.40
N LEU A 11 2.40 7.37 -8.99
CA LEU A 11 1.03 7.74 -8.64
C LEU A 11 1.00 8.76 -7.49
N ARG A 12 1.84 8.57 -6.45
CA ARG A 12 1.99 9.53 -5.36
C ARG A 12 2.29 10.94 -5.88
N ARG A 13 3.24 11.06 -6.81
CA ARG A 13 3.64 12.35 -7.41
C ARG A 13 2.57 12.93 -8.32
N GLU A 14 1.92 12.10 -9.13
CA GLU A 14 0.84 12.53 -10.03
C GLU A 14 -0.33 13.14 -9.23
N LEU A 15 -0.65 12.54 -8.09
CA LEU A 15 -1.69 13.00 -7.19
C LEU A 15 -1.23 14.12 -6.23
N GLY A 16 0.05 14.51 -6.25
CA GLY A 16 0.60 15.55 -5.38
C GLY A 16 0.48 15.23 -3.89
N LEU A 17 0.64 13.96 -3.51
CA LEU A 17 0.47 13.51 -2.13
C LEU A 17 1.73 13.78 -1.29
N HIS A 18 1.52 14.27 -0.08
CA HIS A 18 2.56 14.58 0.91
C HIS A 18 2.12 14.11 2.31
N GLY A 19 3.08 13.77 3.15
CA GLY A 19 2.84 13.25 4.50
C GLY A 19 1.95 12.00 4.48
N GLN A 20 1.15 11.88 5.53
CA GLN A 20 0.13 10.85 5.64
C GLN A 20 -0.91 10.94 4.51
N VAL A 21 -0.92 9.92 3.66
CA VAL A 21 -1.81 9.83 2.50
C VAL A 21 -3.22 9.47 2.91
N ASP A 22 -4.23 10.24 2.50
CA ASP A 22 -5.62 9.80 2.59
C ASP A 22 -5.93 8.74 1.51
N ALA A 23 -5.94 7.47 1.92
CA ALA A 23 -6.23 6.36 1.03
C ALA A 23 -7.63 6.45 0.40
N GLN A 24 -8.61 7.07 1.08
CA GLN A 24 -9.94 7.27 0.51
C GLN A 24 -9.90 8.26 -0.65
N ALA A 25 -9.20 9.39 -0.47
CA ALA A 25 -9.02 10.38 -1.54
C ALA A 25 -8.31 9.79 -2.76
N VAL A 26 -7.32 8.91 -2.55
CA VAL A 26 -6.68 8.16 -3.64
C VAL A 26 -7.68 7.27 -4.38
N THR A 27 -8.49 6.49 -3.65
CA THR A 27 -9.49 5.62 -4.29
C THR A 27 -10.57 6.42 -5.01
N ASP A 28 -11.02 7.54 -4.45
CA ASP A 28 -12.02 8.41 -5.06
C ASP A 28 -11.52 8.99 -6.39
N HIS A 29 -10.25 9.43 -6.43
CA HIS A 29 -9.62 9.92 -7.66
C HIS A 29 -9.55 8.83 -8.73
N LEU A 30 -9.32 7.58 -8.33
CA LEU A 30 -9.27 6.42 -9.22
C LEU A 30 -10.67 5.89 -9.61
N GLY A 31 -11.75 6.52 -9.12
CA GLY A 31 -13.12 6.04 -9.35
C GLY A 31 -13.44 4.71 -8.66
N LEU A 32 -12.68 4.38 -7.61
CA LEU A 32 -12.83 3.17 -6.81
C LEU A 32 -13.67 3.44 -5.57
N VAL A 33 -14.54 2.49 -5.22
CA VAL A 33 -15.40 2.54 -4.04
C VAL A 33 -14.88 1.56 -3.00
N VAL A 34 -14.42 2.09 -1.86
CA VAL A 34 -14.01 1.27 -0.71
C VAL A 34 -15.23 0.90 0.12
N LYS A 35 -15.45 -0.40 0.34
CA LYS A 35 -16.51 -0.92 1.22
C LYS A 35 -15.89 -1.67 2.38
N ARG A 36 -16.22 -1.23 3.60
CA ARG A 36 -15.75 -1.90 4.82
C ARG A 36 -16.78 -2.91 5.30
N SER A 37 -16.32 -4.09 5.72
CA SER A 37 -17.20 -5.14 6.22
C SER A 37 -16.56 -5.96 7.34
N ARG A 38 -17.27 -6.09 8.47
CA ARG A 38 -16.95 -7.03 9.56
C ARG A 38 -17.05 -8.50 9.17
N PHE A 39 -17.74 -8.80 8.07
CA PHE A 39 -17.97 -10.17 7.61
C PHE A 39 -16.92 -10.63 6.60
N LEU A 40 -15.94 -9.77 6.26
CA LEU A 40 -14.86 -10.14 5.36
C LEU A 40 -13.81 -10.95 6.15
N VAL A 41 -13.66 -12.22 5.76
CA VAL A 41 -12.69 -13.14 6.40
C VAL A 41 -11.26 -12.95 5.88
N PHE A 42 -11.10 -12.36 4.70
CA PHE A 42 -9.82 -11.95 4.12
C PHE A 42 -9.55 -10.46 4.42
N GLU A 43 -8.31 -10.00 4.19
CA GLU A 43 -7.91 -8.62 4.48
C GLU A 43 -8.57 -7.63 3.52
N GLU A 44 -8.44 -7.92 2.22
CA GLU A 44 -9.08 -7.17 1.14
C GLU A 44 -9.58 -8.07 0.02
N MET A 45 -10.47 -7.52 -0.79
CA MET A 45 -10.82 -8.08 -2.09
C MET A 45 -11.17 -6.95 -3.05
N ARG A 46 -10.48 -6.88 -4.17
CA ARG A 46 -10.85 -6.00 -5.28
C ARG A 46 -11.76 -6.69 -6.29
N LEU A 47 -12.90 -6.07 -6.62
CA LEU A 47 -13.81 -6.51 -7.67
C LEU A 47 -14.24 -5.31 -8.53
N GLU A 48 -13.83 -5.29 -9.79
CA GLU A 48 -14.09 -4.16 -10.71
C GLU A 48 -13.63 -2.81 -10.11
N ASN A 49 -14.59 -1.94 -9.78
CA ASN A 49 -14.39 -0.64 -9.17
C ASN A 49 -14.60 -0.66 -7.64
N PHE A 50 -14.73 -1.82 -7.02
CA PHE A 50 -14.89 -1.97 -5.57
C PHE A 50 -13.63 -2.53 -4.94
N ILE A 51 -13.24 -1.98 -3.78
CA ILE A 51 -12.28 -2.58 -2.86
C ILE A 51 -13.04 -2.89 -1.57
N ALA A 52 -13.23 -4.17 -1.27
CA ALA A 52 -13.72 -4.60 0.03
C ALA A 52 -12.55 -4.68 1.00
N VAL A 53 -12.69 -4.10 2.20
CA VAL A 53 -11.67 -4.14 3.26
C VAL A 53 -12.32 -4.61 4.55
N ALA A 54 -11.63 -5.44 5.33
CA ALA A 54 -12.13 -5.82 6.64
C ALA A 54 -12.21 -4.61 7.59
N ASP A 55 -13.28 -4.48 8.37
CA ASP A 55 -13.47 -3.32 9.26
C ASP A 55 -12.66 -3.37 10.57
N ARG A 56 -11.92 -4.46 10.80
CA ARG A 56 -11.13 -4.71 12.02
C ARG A 56 -9.77 -4.01 12.07
N PHE A 57 -9.36 -3.34 10.98
CA PHE A 57 -8.03 -2.76 10.88
C PHE A 57 -7.98 -1.39 11.55
N GLU A 58 -6.90 -1.18 12.31
CA GLU A 58 -6.49 0.14 12.77
C GLU A 58 -6.25 1.10 11.58
N PRO A 59 -6.31 2.43 11.77
CA PRO A 59 -6.23 3.39 10.66
C PRO A 59 -5.00 3.22 9.76
N GLU A 60 -3.83 2.94 10.35
CA GLU A 60 -2.56 2.71 9.64
C GLU A 60 -2.64 1.48 8.74
N TRP A 61 -3.07 0.35 9.32
CA TRP A 61 -3.27 -0.91 8.61
C TRP A 61 -4.31 -0.77 7.52
N SER A 62 -5.39 -0.06 7.80
CA SER A 62 -6.40 0.18 6.78
C SER A 62 -5.86 0.98 5.60
N ARG A 63 -4.97 1.95 5.83
CA ARG A 63 -4.36 2.74 4.76
C ARG A 63 -3.48 1.85 3.89
N TRP A 64 -2.68 1.01 4.55
CA TRP A 64 -1.82 0.02 3.90
C TRP A 64 -2.62 -0.94 3.01
N VAL A 65 -3.63 -1.60 3.58
CA VAL A 65 -4.45 -2.60 2.89
C VAL A 65 -5.20 -2.00 1.69
N VAL A 66 -5.67 -0.76 1.79
CA VAL A 66 -6.29 -0.07 0.64
C VAL A 66 -5.25 0.20 -0.46
N ALA A 67 -4.06 0.68 -0.11
CA ALA A 67 -2.99 0.91 -1.09
C ALA A 67 -2.51 -0.40 -1.75
N HIS A 68 -2.46 -1.49 -1.00
CA HIS A 68 -2.18 -2.84 -1.49
C HIS A 68 -3.21 -3.29 -2.54
N ALA A 69 -4.49 -3.16 -2.23
CA ALA A 69 -5.58 -3.47 -3.17
C ALA A 69 -5.57 -2.60 -4.44
N VAL A 70 -5.16 -1.33 -4.31
CA VAL A 70 -4.91 -0.46 -5.47
C VAL A 70 -3.78 -1.05 -6.32
N GLY A 71 -2.65 -1.42 -5.70
CA GLY A 71 -1.52 -2.06 -6.36
C GLY A 71 -1.91 -3.30 -7.17
N HIS A 72 -2.73 -4.17 -6.57
CA HIS A 72 -3.23 -5.38 -7.23
C HIS A 72 -3.89 -5.10 -8.57
N GLY A 73 -4.77 -4.10 -8.69
CA GLY A 73 -5.38 -3.82 -9.98
C GLY A 73 -4.65 -2.76 -10.83
N PHE A 74 -3.53 -2.19 -10.38
CA PHE A 74 -2.59 -1.52 -11.28
C PHE A 74 -1.67 -2.54 -11.97
N LEU A 75 -1.31 -3.60 -11.26
CA LEU A 75 -0.28 -4.54 -11.69
C LEU A 75 -0.87 -5.79 -12.36
N HIS A 76 -2.04 -6.26 -11.90
CA HIS A 76 -2.57 -7.61 -12.21
C HIS A 76 -3.96 -7.61 -12.87
N VAL A 77 -4.28 -6.59 -13.67
CA VAL A 77 -5.58 -6.48 -14.35
C VAL A 77 -5.91 -7.75 -15.14
N GLY A 78 -7.03 -8.40 -14.78
CA GLY A 78 -7.59 -9.54 -15.51
C GLY A 78 -7.08 -10.93 -15.10
N ASN A 79 -6.21 -11.06 -14.09
CA ASN A 79 -5.58 -12.35 -13.75
C ASN A 79 -6.04 -12.97 -12.41
N GLN A 80 -6.84 -12.26 -11.60
CA GLN A 80 -7.16 -12.64 -10.22
C GLN A 80 -7.70 -14.08 -10.03
N PHE A 81 -8.59 -14.55 -10.92
CA PHE A 81 -9.11 -15.93 -10.86
C PHE A 81 -8.12 -17.00 -11.36
N TRP A 82 -7.19 -16.64 -12.24
CA TRP A 82 -6.16 -17.54 -12.74
C TRP A 82 -5.05 -17.74 -11.69
N LEU A 83 -4.80 -16.70 -10.88
CA LEU A 83 -3.80 -16.67 -9.80
C LEU A 83 -4.17 -17.51 -8.58
N GLN A 84 -5.44 -17.50 -8.16
CA GLN A 84 -5.94 -18.40 -7.10
C GLN A 84 -5.69 -19.90 -7.39
N ARG A 85 -5.44 -20.26 -8.65
CA ARG A 85 -5.15 -21.64 -9.08
C ARG A 85 -3.65 -21.96 -9.17
N HIS A 86 -2.76 -20.97 -8.99
CA HIS A 86 -1.31 -21.11 -9.12
C HIS A 86 -0.59 -20.41 -7.95
N THR A 87 -0.51 -21.11 -6.81
CA THR A 87 -0.01 -20.59 -5.52
C THR A 87 1.42 -20.05 -5.53
N ASP A 88 2.28 -20.54 -6.43
CA ASP A 88 3.68 -20.10 -6.48
C ASP A 88 3.83 -18.73 -7.16
N LEU A 89 2.92 -18.40 -8.07
CA LEU A 89 2.87 -17.08 -8.73
C LEU A 89 2.24 -16.04 -7.80
N ASP A 90 1.31 -16.47 -6.93
CA ASP A 90 0.61 -15.66 -5.93
C ASP A 90 1.59 -14.88 -5.03
N HIS A 91 2.65 -15.54 -4.55
CA HIS A 91 3.66 -14.92 -3.68
C HIS A 91 4.40 -13.75 -4.36
N GLY A 92 4.67 -13.86 -5.66
CA GLY A 92 5.31 -12.79 -6.42
C GLY A 92 4.38 -11.58 -6.56
N PHE A 93 3.09 -11.83 -6.77
CA PHE A 93 2.10 -10.77 -6.97
C PHE A 93 1.71 -10.05 -5.69
N GLU A 94 1.55 -10.78 -4.57
CA GLU A 94 1.38 -10.16 -3.25
C GLU A 94 2.60 -9.29 -2.92
N ARG A 95 3.82 -9.77 -3.21
CA ARG A 95 5.03 -8.96 -3.01
C ARG A 95 5.05 -7.71 -3.88
N GLU A 96 4.60 -7.79 -5.12
CA GLU A 96 4.51 -6.61 -5.99
C GLU A 96 3.44 -5.61 -5.51
N ALA A 97 2.29 -6.08 -5.03
CA ALA A 97 1.26 -5.22 -4.43
C ALA A 97 1.76 -4.54 -3.14
N GLU A 98 2.50 -5.27 -2.31
CA GLU A 98 3.18 -4.73 -1.12
C GLU A 98 4.21 -3.65 -1.50
N ASP A 99 5.08 -3.95 -2.48
CA ASP A 99 6.09 -3.02 -2.95
C ASP A 99 5.46 -1.73 -3.53
N PHE A 100 4.29 -1.86 -4.17
CA PHE A 100 3.50 -0.73 -4.67
C PHE A 100 2.92 0.09 -3.52
N ALA A 101 2.31 -0.55 -2.52
CA ALA A 101 1.74 0.12 -1.36
C ALA A 101 2.79 0.97 -0.64
N PHE A 102 3.99 0.42 -0.42
CA PHE A 102 5.12 1.17 0.12
C PHE A 102 5.43 2.42 -0.70
N GLY A 103 5.58 2.29 -2.03
CA GLY A 103 5.90 3.42 -2.89
C GLY A 103 4.83 4.50 -2.96
N LEU A 104 3.55 4.12 -2.80
CA LEU A 104 2.43 5.06 -2.77
C LEU A 104 2.37 5.83 -1.45
N LEU A 105 2.52 5.12 -0.33
CA LEU A 105 2.29 5.68 1.00
C LEU A 105 3.52 6.35 1.60
N VAL A 106 4.72 5.85 1.30
CA VAL A 106 5.97 6.30 1.92
C VAL A 106 6.85 6.97 0.87
N ASP A 107 7.27 8.21 1.14
CA ASP A 107 8.32 8.89 0.37
C ASP A 107 9.61 8.97 1.18
N PRO A 108 10.63 8.15 0.88
CA PRO A 108 11.89 8.17 1.61
C PRO A 108 12.64 9.51 1.54
N ARG A 109 12.40 10.34 0.52
CA ARG A 109 13.02 11.66 0.40
C ARG A 109 12.38 12.65 1.35
N GLU A 110 11.05 12.59 1.46
CA GLU A 110 10.29 13.39 2.41
C GLU A 110 10.67 12.99 3.84
N ALA A 111 10.73 11.69 4.14
CA ALA A 111 11.18 11.19 5.44
C ALA A 111 12.58 11.69 5.83
N ALA A 112 13.52 11.67 4.87
CA ALA A 112 14.86 12.18 5.09
C ALA A 112 14.90 13.70 5.28
N ALA A 113 14.02 14.45 4.61
CA ALA A 113 13.92 15.90 4.76
C ALA A 113 13.34 16.32 6.11
N GLU A 114 12.40 15.53 6.64
CA GLU A 114 11.84 15.68 7.99
C GLU A 114 12.77 15.14 9.09
N GLY A 115 13.88 14.52 8.70
CA GLY A 115 14.89 14.02 9.63
C GLY A 115 14.48 12.76 10.39
N CYS A 116 13.54 11.96 9.86
CA CYS A 116 13.19 10.67 10.43
C CYS A 116 14.43 9.75 10.40
N LEU A 117 14.84 9.28 11.57
CA LEU A 117 15.99 8.40 11.79
C LEU A 117 15.57 6.96 12.16
N TYR A 118 14.31 6.66 12.34
CA TYR A 118 13.91 5.29 12.69
C TYR A 118 12.66 4.89 11.91
N SER A 119 12.47 3.58 11.71
CA SER A 119 11.31 3.06 10.98
C SER A 119 10.00 3.53 11.61
N TRP A 120 9.93 3.60 12.94
CA TRP A 120 8.76 4.07 13.66
C TRP A 120 8.50 5.58 13.46
N GLU A 121 9.53 6.41 13.32
CA GLU A 121 9.36 7.85 13.01
C GLU A 121 8.83 8.04 11.58
N VAL A 122 9.34 7.24 10.64
CA VAL A 122 8.84 7.20 9.26
C VAL A 122 7.38 6.72 9.26
N ALA A 123 7.08 5.65 10.00
CA ALA A 123 5.75 5.08 10.10
C ALA A 123 4.73 6.06 10.69
N GLU A 124 5.10 6.76 11.77
CA GLU A 124 4.28 7.82 12.38
C GLU A 124 4.05 8.98 11.41
N HIS A 125 5.10 9.46 10.73
CA HIS A 125 4.99 10.57 9.77
C HIS A 125 4.04 10.27 8.60
N PHE A 126 4.07 9.04 8.07
CA PHE A 126 3.22 8.63 6.96
C PHE A 126 1.90 7.96 7.38
N GLY A 127 1.70 7.71 8.68
CA GLY A 127 0.54 7.01 9.23
C GLY A 127 0.36 5.61 8.65
N VAL A 128 1.42 4.80 8.67
CA VAL A 128 1.48 3.41 8.19
C VAL A 128 2.05 2.48 9.28
N PRO A 129 1.85 1.14 9.20
CA PRO A 129 2.38 0.24 10.22
C PRO A 129 3.92 0.20 10.21
N ASP A 130 4.57 0.28 11.38
CA ASP A 130 6.03 0.26 11.54
C ASP A 130 6.67 -1.01 10.96
N GLU A 131 6.05 -2.18 11.19
CA GLU A 131 6.54 -3.45 10.63
C GLU A 131 6.65 -3.45 9.10
N MET A 132 5.77 -2.70 8.43
CA MET A 132 5.81 -2.57 6.98
C MET A 132 6.92 -1.62 6.55
N VAL A 133 7.24 -0.57 7.31
CA VAL A 133 8.40 0.29 6.98
C VAL A 133 9.72 -0.44 7.25
N LEU A 134 9.79 -1.20 8.34
CA LEU A 134 10.96 -1.97 8.75
C LEU A 134 11.39 -2.97 7.65
N ALA A 135 10.44 -3.60 6.97
CA ALA A 135 10.70 -4.54 5.89
C ALA A 135 11.36 -3.91 4.63
N TYR A 136 11.26 -2.58 4.46
CA TYR A 136 11.73 -1.86 3.27
C TYR A 136 12.91 -0.93 3.54
N THR A 137 13.27 -0.73 4.80
CA THR A 137 14.38 0.13 5.21
C THR A 137 15.59 -0.74 5.51
N PRO A 138 16.57 -0.88 4.59
CA PRO A 138 17.74 -1.69 4.85
C PRO A 138 18.68 -0.89 5.74
N PHE A 139 18.56 -1.02 7.07
CA PHE A 139 19.56 -0.55 8.06
C PHE A 139 20.29 0.75 7.66
N ALA A 140 19.57 1.86 7.51
CA ALA A 140 20.18 3.15 7.18
C ALA A 140 19.95 4.21 8.25
N PHE A 141 19.84 3.79 9.51
CA PHE A 141 19.92 4.70 10.64
C PHE A 141 20.54 3.99 11.84
N LYS A 142 21.82 3.67 11.71
CA LYS A 142 22.64 3.53 12.90
C LYS A 142 22.96 4.94 13.37
N GLY A 143 22.61 5.25 14.62
CA GLY A 143 23.12 6.42 15.31
C GLY A 143 24.65 6.43 15.37
#